data_AF-A0A9D1YXH9-F1
#
_entry.id   AF-A0A9D1YXH9-F1
#
_cell.length_a   1.000
_cell.length_b   1.000
_cell.length_c   1.000
_cell.angle_alpha   90.00
_cell.angle_beta   90.00
_cell.angle_gamma   90.00
#
_symmetry.space_group_name_H-M   'P 1'
#
loop_
_entity.id
_entity.type
_entity.pdbx_description
1 polymer ?
#
loop_
_entity_poly.entity_id
_entity_poly.type
_entity_poly.pdbx_seq_one_letter_code
_entity_poly.pdbx_strand_id
1 'polypeptide(L)' 'MSTRTVTPTDTSTAPEPSPNSTLGAQLAAASRRAQGFTTVVDDPAVLTRLRGLCNAPRPMRVPVAEQREGPAP' A
#
# COMPACT_ATOMS: atom_id res chain seq x y z
N MET A 1 -15.91 8.03 33.29
CA MET A 1 -15.50 7.82 31.88
C MET A 1 -14.33 6.85 31.89
N SER A 2 -14.56 5.56 31.58
CA SER A 2 -13.46 4.58 31.49
C SER A 2 -12.83 4.63 30.12
N THR A 3 -11.59 5.10 30.04
CA THR A 3 -10.77 5.02 28.83
C THR A 3 -10.27 3.60 28.66
N ARG A 4 -10.85 2.87 27.69
CA ARG A 4 -10.39 1.54 27.29
C ARG A 4 -9.10 1.72 26.49
N THR A 5 -7.96 1.44 27.11
CA THR A 5 -6.67 1.34 26.41
C THR A 5 -6.73 0.12 25.49
N VAL A 6 -6.89 0.35 24.19
CA VAL A 6 -6.72 -0.67 23.17
C VAL A 6 -5.23 -0.72 22.87
N THR A 7 -4.52 -1.70 23.41
CA THR A 7 -3.15 -2.01 22.99
C THR A 7 -3.27 -2.78 21.67
N PRO A 8 -2.82 -2.24 20.52
CA PRO A 8 -2.81 -3.01 19.29
C PRO A 8 -1.60 -3.95 19.33
N THR A 9 -1.73 -5.08 20.01
CA THR A 9 -0.73 -6.16 20.00
C THR A 9 -0.92 -7.05 18.77
N ASP A 10 -0.95 -6.46 17.58
CA ASP A 10 -0.96 -7.19 16.29
C ASP A 10 -0.06 -6.46 15.28
N THR A 11 1.04 -5.86 15.75
CA THR A 11 2.07 -5.36 14.85
C THR A 11 2.99 -6.53 14.49
N SER A 12 2.61 -7.25 13.43
CA SER A 12 3.50 -8.23 12.80
C SER A 12 4.61 -7.51 12.06
N THR A 13 5.77 -7.48 12.69
CA THR A 13 7.00 -6.97 12.10
C THR A 13 7.33 -7.80 10.85
N ALA A 14 7.61 -7.11 9.75
CA ALA A 14 7.93 -7.76 8.48
C ALA A 14 9.09 -8.76 8.66
N PRO A 15 8.94 -10.00 8.16
CA PRO A 15 10.00 -11.00 8.26
C PRO A 15 11.32 -10.47 7.70
N GLU A 16 12.41 -10.81 8.37
CA GLU A 16 13.75 -10.67 7.80
C GLU A 16 13.80 -11.40 6.45
N PRO A 17 14.32 -10.77 5.39
CA PRO A 17 14.43 -11.42 4.10
C PRO A 17 15.25 -12.71 4.26
N SER A 18 14.66 -13.84 3.90
CA SER A 18 15.34 -15.14 3.95
C SER A 18 16.65 -15.06 3.15
N PRO A 19 17.75 -15.69 3.60
CA PRO A 19 19.00 -15.73 2.85
C PRO A 19 18.86 -16.39 1.47
N ASN A 20 17.77 -17.15 1.25
CA ASN A 20 17.43 -17.78 -0.02
C ASN A 20 16.55 -16.89 -0.93
N SER A 21 16.26 -15.64 -0.53
CA SER A 21 15.51 -14.70 -1.36
C SER A 21 16.33 -14.24 -2.56
N THR A 22 15.67 -14.08 -3.70
CA THR A 22 16.30 -13.48 -4.90
C THR A 22 16.78 -12.06 -4.60
N LEU A 23 17.83 -11.60 -5.29
CA LEU A 23 18.37 -10.24 -5.14
C LEU A 23 17.27 -9.17 -5.26
N GLY A 24 16.34 -9.34 -6.21
CA GLY A 24 15.21 -8.43 -6.39
C GLY A 24 14.27 -8.40 -5.19
N ALA A 25 13.99 -9.56 -4.57
CA ALA A 25 13.18 -9.63 -3.36
C ALA A 25 13.88 -8.94 -2.16
N GLN A 26 15.20 -9.08 -2.06
CA GLN A 26 15.99 -8.41 -1.02
C GLN A 26 15.99 -6.88 -1.20
N LEU A 27 16.21 -6.39 -2.43
CA LEU A 27 16.15 -4.96 -2.75
C LEU A 27 14.76 -4.36 -2.49
N ALA A 28 13.71 -5.08 -2.86
CA ALA A 28 12.34 -4.66 -2.58
C ALA A 28 12.06 -4.59 -1.07
N ALA A 29 12.56 -5.55 -0.29
CA ALA A 29 12.44 -5.53 1.16
C ALA A 29 13.22 -4.36 1.78
N ALA A 30 14.45 -4.12 1.34
CA ALA A 30 15.26 -2.98 1.80
C ALA A 30 14.61 -1.63 1.47
N SER A 31 14.07 -1.47 0.25
CA SER A 31 13.37 -0.26 -0.18
C SER A 31 12.11 0.01 0.65
N ARG A 32 11.31 -1.03 0.95
CA ARG A 32 10.14 -0.90 1.83
C ARG A 32 10.54 -0.42 3.23
N ARG A 33 11.59 -1.01 3.80
CA ARG A 33 12.13 -0.61 5.11
C ARG A 33 12.59 0.85 5.12
N ALA A 34 13.32 1.28 4.08
CA ALA A 34 13.77 2.67 3.94
C ALA A 34 12.61 3.67 3.86
N GLN A 35 11.46 3.25 3.32
CA GLN A 35 10.23 4.05 3.25
C GLN A 35 9.35 3.90 4.51
N GLY A 36 9.78 3.16 5.53
CA GLY A 36 9.02 2.96 6.77
C GLY A 36 7.92 1.89 6.69
N PHE A 37 7.83 1.13 5.59
CA PHE A 37 6.91 0.00 5.45
C PHE A 37 7.49 -1.26 6.08
N THR A 38 7.54 -1.28 7.41
CA THR A 38 8.13 -2.37 8.22
C THR A 38 7.11 -3.39 8.71
N THR A 39 5.82 -3.18 8.45
CA THR A 39 4.73 -4.03 8.95
C THR A 39 4.14 -4.89 7.86
N VAL A 40 3.80 -6.14 8.18
CA VAL A 40 3.04 -7.03 7.31
C VAL A 40 1.60 -7.10 7.80
N VAL A 41 0.66 -7.18 6.86
CA VAL A 41 -0.76 -7.39 7.16
C VAL A 41 -0.98 -8.89 7.30
N ASP A 42 -1.16 -9.39 8.51
CA ASP A 42 -1.40 -10.80 8.78
C ASP A 42 -2.88 -11.19 8.72
N ASP A 43 -3.80 -10.23 8.86
CA ASP A 43 -5.23 -10.50 8.80
C ASP A 43 -5.66 -10.88 7.36
N PRO A 44 -6.16 -12.12 7.13
CA PRO A 44 -6.56 -12.57 5.80
C PRO A 44 -7.76 -11.80 5.23
N ALA A 45 -8.65 -11.26 6.07
CA ALA A 45 -9.76 -10.43 5.63
C ALA A 45 -9.24 -9.08 5.10
N VAL A 46 -8.25 -8.48 5.76
CA VAL A 46 -7.61 -7.24 5.32
C VAL A 46 -6.82 -7.49 4.03
N LEU A 47 -6.08 -8.60 3.93
CA LEU A 47 -5.39 -8.99 2.69
C LEU A 47 -6.37 -9.18 1.52
N THR A 48 -7.52 -9.81 1.76
CA THR A 48 -8.57 -10.00 0.73
C THR A 48 -9.10 -8.65 0.25
N ARG A 49 -9.37 -7.73 1.18
CA ARG A 49 -9.82 -6.37 0.87
C ARG A 49 -8.76 -5.58 0.09
N LEU A 50 -7.50 -5.63 0.51
CA LEU A 50 -6.38 -4.98 -0.18
C LEU A 50 -6.21 -5.54 -1.59
N ARG A 51 -6.26 -6.86 -1.77
CA ARG A 51 -6.25 -7.49 -3.09
C ARG A 51 -7.40 -7.01 -3.96
N GLY A 52 -8.60 -6.91 -3.40
CA GLY A 52 -9.77 -6.34 -4.08
C GLY A 52 -9.52 -4.91 -4.57
N LEU A 53 -8.92 -4.06 -3.73
CA LEU A 53 -8.57 -2.68 -4.09
C LEU A 53 -7.47 -2.59 -5.15
N CYS A 54 -6.44 -3.43 -5.04
CA CYS A 54 -5.32 -3.44 -5.98
C CYS A 54 -5.69 -4.03 -7.34
N ASN A 55 -6.56 -5.05 -7.37
CA ASN A 55 -7.06 -5.67 -8.60
C ASN A 55 -8.28 -4.95 -9.18
N ALA A 56 -8.86 -4.00 -8.46
CA ALA A 56 -9.97 -3.21 -8.98
C ALA A 56 -9.50 -2.43 -10.23
N PRO A 57 -10.26 -2.46 -11.33
CA PRO A 57 -9.98 -1.61 -12.47
C PRO A 57 -9.90 -0.17 -12.00
N ARG A 58 -8.76 0.47 -12.25
CA ARG A 58 -8.56 1.88 -11.87
C ARG A 58 -9.67 2.67 -12.57
N PRO A 59 -10.53 3.41 -11.85
CA PRO A 59 -11.56 4.20 -12.50
C PRO A 59 -10.88 5.14 -13.48
N MET A 60 -11.25 5.01 -14.75
CA MET A 60 -10.74 5.84 -15.84
C MET A 60 -11.08 7.27 -15.47
N ARG A 61 -10.09 8.07 -15.06
CA ARG A 61 -10.30 9.50 -14.88
C ARG A 61 -10.70 10.01 -16.25
N VAL A 62 -11.93 10.50 -16.37
CA VAL A 62 -12.38 11.24 -17.54
C VAL A 62 -11.30 12.29 -17.81
N PRO A 63 -10.72 12.36 -19.03
CA PRO A 63 -9.77 13.40 -19.32
C PRO A 63 -10.48 14.73 -19.03
N VAL A 64 -9.96 15.48 -18.05
CA VAL A 64 -10.35 16.87 -17.84
C VAL A 64 -9.97 17.53 -19.15
N ALA A 65 -10.98 17.81 -19.99
CA ALA A 65 -10.78 18.60 -21.18
C ALA A 65 -10.21 19.94 -20.71
N GLU A 66 -8.92 20.16 -20.95
CA GLU A 66 -8.36 21.50 -20.97
C GLU A 66 -9.20 22.26 -22.00
N GLN A 67 -10.17 23.06 -21.54
CA GLN A 67 -10.80 24.06 -22.39
C GLN A 67 -9.70 25.06 -22.74
N ARG A 68 -9.04 24.84 -23.87
CA ARG A 68 -8.22 25.88 -24.49
C ARG A 68 -9.17 26.87 -25.14
N GLU A 69 -9.43 27.94 -24.42
CA GLU A 69 -10.03 29.17 -24.95
C GLU A 69 -9.10 29.68 -26.07
N GLY A 70 -9.42 29.35 -27.33
CA GLY A 70 -8.76 29.95 -28.48
C GLY A 70 -9.26 31.39 -28.66
N PRO A 71 -8.40 32.35 -29.03
CA PRO A 71 -8.85 33.72 -29.21
C PRO A 71 -9.81 33.81 -30.40
N ALA A 72 -10.95 34.46 -30.17
CA ALA A 72 -12.00 34.74 -31.15
C ALA A 72 -11.55 35.83 -32.16
N PRO A 73 -12.21 35.93 -33.34
CA PRO A 73 -11.66 36.52 -34.57
C PRO A 73 -11.45 38.04 -34.55
#